data_AF-A0A356ETK3-F1
#
_entry.id   AF-A0A356ETK3-F1
#
_cell.length_a   1.000
_cell.length_b   1.000
_cell.length_c   1.000
_cell.angle_alpha   90.00
_cell.angle_beta   90.00
_cell.angle_gamma   90.00
#
_symmetry.space_group_name_H-M   'P 1'
#
loop_
_entity.id
_entity.type
_entity.pdbx_description
1 polymer ?
#
loop_
_entity_poly.entity_id
_entity_poly.type
_entity_poly.pdbx_seq_one_letter_code
_entity_poly.pdbx_strand_id
1 'polypeptide(L)'
;MSTVLNQVPDSLAVVGEPWSSVDETTRSRIAGFLTNFRPRTTSVERRSDQRYPFPHLVHLTPVGEDNTPIEGEMIVVVGRHISERGLGFYHTKPLPYRRMIVAFETSGGNWVRFLIDLTWCRFTRDGWYESGGRFLQAIS
;
A
#
# COMPACT_ATOMS: atom_id res chain seq x y z
N MET A 1 -18.79 49.11 -2.49
CA MET A 1 -19.95 48.22 -2.73
C MET A 1 -19.74 47.49 -4.05
N SER A 2 -19.41 46.20 -3.99
CA SER A 2 -19.76 45.15 -4.96
C SER A 2 -18.88 43.92 -4.70
N THR A 3 -19.47 42.81 -4.27
CA THR A 3 -18.92 41.48 -4.49
C THR A 3 -20.09 40.52 -4.61
N VAL A 4 -20.11 39.85 -5.76
CA VAL A 4 -21.12 38.91 -6.22
C VAL A 4 -21.08 37.66 -5.34
N LEU A 5 -22.25 37.26 -4.83
CA LEU A 5 -22.52 35.96 -4.23
C LEU A 5 -22.32 34.89 -5.29
N ASN A 6 -21.32 34.01 -5.12
CA ASN A 6 -21.22 32.79 -5.91
C ASN A 6 -21.59 31.59 -5.02
N GLN A 7 -22.72 31.00 -5.36
CA GLN A 7 -23.25 29.79 -4.74
C GLN A 7 -22.40 28.59 -5.18
N VAL A 8 -21.97 27.78 -4.20
CA VAL A 8 -21.36 26.47 -4.45
C VAL A 8 -22.50 25.44 -4.44
N PRO A 9 -22.64 24.59 -5.47
CA PRO A 9 -23.72 23.62 -5.51
C PRO A 9 -23.51 22.47 -4.52
N ASP A 10 -24.60 22.13 -3.86
CA ASP A 10 -24.82 21.03 -2.92
C ASP A 10 -25.01 19.72 -3.71
N SER A 11 -23.99 18.87 -3.76
CA SER A 11 -24.02 17.41 -4.05
C SER A 11 -22.55 16.95 -4.21
N LEU A 12 -22.00 16.04 -3.42
CA LEU A 12 -22.42 14.66 -3.21
C LEU A 12 -22.02 14.20 -1.80
N ALA A 13 -23.01 13.79 -1.02
CA ALA A 13 -22.78 13.00 0.18
C ALA A 13 -22.14 11.66 -0.21
N VAL A 14 -20.88 11.42 0.17
CA VAL A 14 -20.32 10.07 0.16
C VAL A 14 -20.65 9.42 1.49
N VAL A 15 -21.80 8.75 1.49
CA VAL A 15 -22.24 7.83 2.54
C VAL A 15 -21.21 6.71 2.67
N GLY A 16 -20.83 6.39 3.90
CA GLY A 16 -19.90 5.32 4.22
C GLY A 16 -20.46 3.96 3.83
N GLU A 17 -19.79 3.30 2.89
CA GLU A 17 -19.92 1.86 2.64
C GLU A 17 -18.76 1.12 3.35
N PRO A 18 -19.02 -0.05 3.97
CA PRO A 18 -18.03 -0.77 4.75
C PRO A 18 -16.89 -1.32 3.89
N TRP A 19 -15.69 -1.32 4.47
CA TRP A 19 -14.43 -1.78 3.90
C TRP A 19 -14.41 -3.28 3.57
N SER A 20 -15.16 -3.73 2.56
CA SER A 20 -15.15 -5.15 2.17
C SER A 20 -15.48 -5.41 0.70
N SER A 21 -14.55 -5.06 -0.19
CA SER A 21 -14.09 -5.94 -1.27
C SER A 21 -12.87 -5.29 -1.93
N VAL A 22 -11.78 -6.06 -2.09
CA VAL A 22 -10.73 -5.69 -3.03
C VAL A 22 -11.36 -5.86 -4.41
N ASP A 23 -11.48 -4.78 -5.18
CA ASP A 23 -12.07 -4.83 -6.52
C ASP A 23 -11.30 -5.80 -7.43
N GLU A 24 -12.01 -6.44 -8.37
CA GLU A 24 -11.46 -7.51 -9.22
C GLU A 24 -10.28 -7.02 -10.07
N THR A 25 -10.28 -5.74 -10.44
CA THR A 25 -9.15 -5.10 -11.15
C THR A 25 -7.88 -5.07 -10.29
N THR A 26 -8.02 -4.84 -8.99
CA THR A 26 -6.92 -4.83 -8.03
C THR A 26 -6.42 -6.25 -7.81
N ARG A 27 -7.34 -7.21 -7.65
CA ARG A 27 -6.98 -8.62 -7.51
C ARG A 27 -6.22 -9.13 -8.74
N SER A 28 -6.68 -8.80 -9.95
CA SER A 28 -6.04 -9.21 -11.20
C SER A 28 -4.62 -8.67 -11.35
N ARG A 29 -4.39 -7.39 -11.00
CA ARG A 29 -3.04 -6.79 -11.01
C ARG A 29 -2.10 -7.46 -10.03
N ILE A 30 -2.59 -7.79 -8.84
CA ILE A 30 -1.74 -8.45 -7.85
C ILE A 30 -1.50 -9.90 -8.22
N ALA A 31 -2.52 -10.64 -8.66
CA ALA A 31 -2.37 -12.01 -9.14
C ALA A 31 -1.33 -12.10 -10.28
N GLY A 32 -1.35 -11.16 -11.22
CA GLY A 32 -0.37 -11.06 -12.31
C GLY A 32 1.05 -10.70 -11.85
N PHE A 33 1.21 -10.05 -10.71
CA PHE A 33 2.51 -9.80 -10.10
C PHE A 33 3.04 -11.04 -9.35
N LEU A 34 2.15 -11.74 -8.64
CA LEU A 34 2.49 -12.88 -7.78
C LEU A 34 2.89 -14.13 -8.57
N THR A 35 2.48 -14.27 -9.83
CA THR A 35 2.94 -15.35 -10.72
C THR A 35 4.46 -15.39 -10.85
N ASN A 36 5.14 -14.25 -10.71
CA ASN A 36 6.60 -14.17 -10.77
C ASN A 36 7.31 -14.75 -9.54
N PHE A 37 6.58 -15.02 -8.45
CA PHE A 37 7.16 -15.41 -7.16
C PHE A 37 6.74 -16.80 -6.68
N ARG A 38 5.96 -17.57 -7.45
CA ARG A 38 5.44 -18.88 -7.01
C ARG A 38 6.56 -19.93 -6.84
N PRO A 39 6.78 -20.45 -5.61
CA PRO A 39 7.65 -21.60 -5.41
C PRO A 39 6.98 -22.90 -5.89
N ARG A 40 7.77 -23.86 -6.38
CA ARG A 40 7.34 -25.11 -7.04
C ARG A 40 6.72 -26.18 -6.11
N THR A 41 6.48 -25.90 -4.83
CA THR A 41 6.01 -26.92 -3.88
C THR A 41 4.82 -26.43 -3.07
N THR A 42 3.74 -27.21 -3.16
CA THR A 42 2.48 -27.02 -2.44
C THR A 42 2.61 -27.59 -1.03
N SER A 43 2.59 -26.72 -0.02
CA SER A 43 2.37 -27.11 1.38
C SER A 43 1.03 -26.55 1.83
N VAL A 44 0.28 -27.38 2.55
CA VAL A 44 -1.09 -27.12 3.02
C VAL A 44 -1.10 -25.94 4.00
N GLU A 45 -1.63 -24.80 3.55
CA GLU A 45 -1.55 -23.48 4.19
C GLU A 45 -2.81 -23.17 5.02
N ARG A 46 -2.64 -22.62 6.23
CA ARG A 46 -3.74 -22.26 7.15
C ARG A 46 -4.14 -20.78 7.09
N ARG A 47 -3.51 -19.99 6.21
CA ARG A 47 -3.81 -18.58 5.96
C ARG A 47 -4.54 -18.45 4.63
N SER A 48 -5.63 -17.69 4.60
CA SER A 48 -6.51 -17.55 3.42
C SER A 48 -5.88 -16.84 2.22
N ASP A 49 -4.63 -16.37 2.33
CA ASP A 49 -3.94 -15.64 1.27
C ASP A 49 -2.43 -15.98 1.29
N GLN A 50 -1.91 -16.46 0.16
CA GLN A 50 -0.54 -16.94 0.03
C GLN A 50 0.44 -15.75 0.04
N ARG A 51 1.40 -15.77 0.97
CA ARG A 51 2.45 -14.75 1.05
C ARG A 51 3.70 -15.22 0.33
N TYR A 52 4.24 -14.36 -0.53
CA TYR A 52 5.44 -14.63 -1.31
C TYR A 52 6.60 -13.80 -0.74
N PRO A 53 7.81 -14.38 -0.59
CA PRO A 53 9.00 -13.62 -0.24
C PRO A 53 9.21 -12.45 -1.21
N PHE A 54 9.49 -11.27 -0.68
CA PHE A 54 9.62 -10.05 -1.49
C PHE A 54 10.76 -9.15 -0.99
N PRO A 55 12.04 -9.58 -1.06
CA PRO A 55 13.20 -8.85 -0.53
C PRO A 55 13.69 -7.75 -1.49
N HIS A 56 12.79 -6.86 -1.90
CA HIS A 56 13.08 -5.77 -2.85
C HIS A 56 13.02 -4.40 -2.17
N LEU A 57 13.72 -3.42 -2.73
CA LEU A 57 13.59 -2.04 -2.29
C LEU A 57 12.19 -1.51 -2.65
N VAL A 58 11.55 -0.87 -1.68
CA VAL A 58 10.23 -0.27 -1.82
C VAL A 58 10.32 1.19 -1.44
N HIS A 59 9.77 2.06 -2.28
CA HIS A 59 9.65 3.48 -1.99
C HIS A 59 8.31 3.72 -1.30
N LEU A 60 8.35 4.42 -0.17
CA LEU A 60 7.17 4.88 0.56
C LEU A 60 7.09 6.40 0.44
N THR A 61 5.94 6.89 0.03
CA THR A 61 5.59 8.33 0.07
C THR A 61 4.44 8.51 1.05
N PRO A 62 4.58 9.32 2.11
CA PRO A 62 3.50 9.61 3.03
C PRO A 62 2.29 10.21 2.32
N VAL A 63 1.10 9.93 2.84
CA VAL A 63 -0.16 10.51 2.37
C VAL A 63 -0.85 11.21 3.53
N GLY A 64 -1.22 12.47 3.29
CA GLY A 64 -1.94 13.31 4.25
C GLY A 64 -3.38 12.85 4.50
N GLU A 65 -4.07 13.51 5.44
CA GLU A 65 -5.47 13.19 5.76
C GLU A 65 -6.43 13.45 4.59
N ASP A 66 -6.06 14.36 3.69
CA ASP A 66 -6.76 14.70 2.46
C ASP A 66 -6.50 13.71 1.30
N ASN A 67 -5.79 12.60 1.56
CA ASN A 67 -5.32 11.63 0.57
C ASN A 67 -4.36 12.18 -0.48
N THR A 68 -3.70 13.31 -0.21
CA THR A 68 -2.65 13.83 -1.10
C THR A 68 -1.26 13.34 -0.67
N PRO A 69 -0.36 13.01 -1.61
CA PRO A 69 1.02 12.71 -1.29
C PRO A 69 1.70 13.92 -0.66
N ILE A 70 2.42 13.72 0.44
CA ILE A 70 3.25 14.77 1.04
C ILE A 70 4.55 14.84 0.24
N GLU A 71 4.74 15.93 -0.51
CA GLU A 71 5.91 16.11 -1.36
C GLU A 71 7.21 16.22 -0.56
N GLY A 72 8.32 15.78 -1.15
CA GLY A 72 9.65 15.87 -0.56
C GLY A 72 10.01 14.80 0.47
N GLU A 73 9.04 13.98 0.90
CA GLU A 73 9.29 12.88 1.83
C GLU A 73 9.17 11.53 1.12
N MET A 74 10.32 10.91 0.83
CA MET A 74 10.39 9.55 0.30
C MET A 74 11.28 8.69 1.18
N ILE A 75 10.76 7.53 1.59
CA ILE A 75 11.45 6.60 2.47
C ILE A 75 11.66 5.30 1.72
N VAL A 76 12.91 4.85 1.64
CA VAL A 76 13.24 3.54 1.06
C VAL A 76 13.26 2.50 2.16
N VAL A 77 12.52 1.42 1.96
CA VAL A 77 12.40 0.30 2.89
C VAL A 77 12.72 -1.03 2.19
N VAL A 78 12.98 -2.07 2.97
CA VAL A 78 13.24 -3.41 2.44
C VAL A 78 11.98 -4.25 2.56
N GLY A 79 11.40 -4.67 1.44
CA GLY A 79 10.28 -5.59 1.43
C GLY A 79 10.64 -6.90 2.12
N ARG A 80 9.63 -7.54 2.72
CA ARG A 80 9.76 -8.85 3.37
C ARG A 80 8.92 -9.89 2.66
N HIS A 81 7.62 -9.60 2.55
CA HIS A 81 6.67 -10.48 1.89
C HIS A 81 5.52 -9.67 1.29
N ILE A 82 4.94 -10.19 0.22
CA ILE A 82 3.78 -9.61 -0.45
C ILE A 82 2.68 -10.66 -0.64
N SER A 83 1.43 -10.24 -0.60
CA SER A 83 0.26 -11.07 -0.98
C SER A 83 -0.75 -10.22 -1.74
N GLU A 84 -1.89 -10.80 -2.11
CA GLU A 84 -3.01 -10.06 -2.73
C GLU A 84 -3.58 -8.96 -1.84
N ARG A 85 -3.36 -9.05 -0.53
CA ARG A 85 -3.96 -8.12 0.43
C ARG A 85 -3.01 -7.10 0.98
N GLY A 86 -1.70 -7.30 0.89
CA GLY A 86 -0.78 -6.36 1.53
C GLY A 86 0.70 -6.66 1.37
N LEU A 87 1.47 -5.80 2.03
CA LEU A 87 2.91 -5.79 2.03
C LEU A 87 3.42 -5.78 3.47
N GLY A 88 4.42 -6.61 3.75
CA GLY A 88 5.26 -6.51 4.94
C GLY A 88 6.66 -6.06 4.57
N PHE A 89 7.29 -5.22 5.40
CA PHE A 89 8.59 -4.62 5.12
C PHE A 89 9.35 -4.26 6.40
N TYR A 90 10.66 -4.04 6.25
CA TYR A 90 11.60 -3.62 7.28
C TYR A 90 12.09 -2.20 7.03
N HIS A 91 12.24 -1.43 8.10
CA HIS A 91 12.72 -0.05 8.05
C HIS A 91 13.44 0.34 9.35
N THR A 92 14.26 1.40 9.31
CA THR A 92 15.10 1.82 10.45
C THR A 92 14.60 3.10 11.13
N LYS A 93 13.58 3.75 10.55
CA LYS A 93 13.03 5.01 11.07
C LYS A 93 11.54 4.85 11.34
N PRO A 94 11.02 5.25 12.50
CA PRO A 94 9.58 5.25 12.76
C PRO A 94 8.79 5.90 11.62
N LEU A 95 7.67 5.30 11.26
CA LEU A 95 6.74 5.84 10.26
C LEU A 95 5.53 6.43 10.99
N PRO A 96 5.42 7.77 11.12
CA PRO A 96 4.31 8.41 11.83
C PRO A 96 3.03 8.51 10.99
N TYR A 97 3.02 7.92 9.79
CA TYR A 97 1.94 8.03 8.83
C TYR A 97 1.13 6.75 8.77
N ARG A 98 -0.21 6.89 8.81
CA ARG A 98 -1.11 5.74 8.67
C ARG A 98 -1.26 5.30 7.21
N ARG A 99 -1.26 6.24 6.27
CA ARG A 99 -1.39 5.95 4.83
C ARG A 99 -0.12 6.34 4.10
N MET A 100 0.26 5.49 3.15
CA MET A 100 1.43 5.71 2.31
C MET A 100 1.15 5.21 0.90
N ILE A 101 1.75 5.83 -0.10
CA ILE A 101 1.91 5.21 -1.41
C ILE A 101 3.16 4.36 -1.35
N VAL A 102 3.02 3.07 -1.64
CA VAL A 102 4.15 2.19 -1.91
C VAL A 102 4.39 2.13 -3.41
N ALA A 103 5.65 2.18 -3.80
CA ALA A 103 6.08 2.02 -5.16
C ALA A 103 7.25 1.04 -5.22
N PHE A 104 7.22 0.10 -6.15
CA PHE A 104 8.33 -0.79 -6.43
C PHE A 104 8.38 -1.16 -7.91
N GLU A 105 9.58 -1.46 -8.37
CA GLU A 105 9.86 -1.82 -9.75
C GLU A 105 9.50 -3.29 -10.01
N THR A 106 8.93 -3.55 -11.17
CA THR A 106 8.63 -4.89 -11.68
C THR A 106 9.76 -5.37 -12.58
N SER A 107 9.82 -6.68 -12.88
CA SER A 107 10.87 -7.30 -13.69
C SER A 107 11.08 -6.67 -15.09
N GLY A 108 10.11 -5.90 -15.59
CA GLY A 108 10.17 -5.20 -16.87
C GLY A 108 10.53 -3.72 -16.78
N GLY A 109 11.00 -3.23 -15.64
CA GLY A 109 11.36 -1.81 -15.43
C GLY A 109 10.18 -0.89 -15.16
N ASN A 110 8.96 -1.42 -15.16
CA ASN A 110 7.76 -0.65 -14.85
C ASN A 110 7.57 -0.52 -13.35
N TRP A 111 7.14 0.65 -12.90
CA TRP A 111 6.77 0.88 -11.51
C TRP A 111 5.30 0.58 -11.29
N VAL A 112 5.01 -0.16 -10.22
CA VAL A 112 3.65 -0.30 -9.71
C VAL A 112 3.52 0.49 -8.41
N ARG A 113 2.36 1.13 -8.24
CA ARG A 113 2.08 1.97 -7.08
C ARG A 113 0.76 1.59 -6.44
N PHE A 114 0.74 1.55 -5.12
CA PHE A 114 -0.47 1.28 -4.35
C PHE A 114 -0.56 2.22 -3.15
N LEU A 115 -1.75 2.75 -2.90
CA LEU A 115 -2.08 3.32 -1.60
C LEU A 115 -2.21 2.16 -0.59
N ILE A 116 -1.54 2.27 0.55
CA ILE A 116 -1.62 1.31 1.65
C ILE A 116 -2.04 1.98 2.95
N ASP A 117 -2.73 1.22 3.79
CA ASP A 117 -3.04 1.54 5.18
C ASP A 117 -2.12 0.68 6.07
N LEU A 118 -1.21 1.32 6.81
CA LEU A 118 -0.34 0.65 7.78
C LEU A 118 -1.20 0.16 8.94
N THR A 119 -1.20 -1.15 9.15
CA THR A 119 -2.08 -1.83 10.12
C THR A 119 -1.37 -2.23 11.39
N TRP A 120 -0.06 -2.41 11.34
CA TRP A 120 0.76 -2.72 12.50
C TRP A 120 2.21 -2.30 12.26
N CYS A 121 2.89 -2.02 13.36
CA CYS A 121 4.31 -1.72 13.41
C CYS A 121 4.88 -2.35 14.69
N ARG A 122 6.02 -3.02 14.55
CA ARG A 122 6.73 -3.65 15.65
C ARG A 122 8.19 -3.24 15.59
N PHE A 123 8.68 -2.67 16.68
CA PHE A 123 10.12 -2.53 16.86
C PHE A 123 10.74 -3.92 17.09
N THR A 124 11.77 -4.25 16.31
CA THR A 124 12.58 -5.45 16.49
C THR A 124 13.84 -5.10 17.26
N ARG A 125 14.67 -6.10 17.57
CA ARG A 125 16.00 -5.82 18.12
C ARG A 125 16.86 -5.13 17.05
N ASP A 126 17.95 -4.48 17.50
CA ASP A 126 18.98 -3.90 16.64
C ASP A 126 18.56 -2.67 15.81
N GLY A 127 17.57 -1.91 16.27
CA GLY A 127 17.21 -0.61 15.67
C GLY A 127 16.33 -0.70 14.43
N TRP A 128 15.75 -1.88 14.16
CA TRP A 128 14.85 -2.11 13.05
C TRP A 128 13.38 -2.11 13.50
N TYR A 129 12.52 -1.81 12.54
CA TYR A 129 11.09 -1.94 12.65
C TYR A 129 10.61 -2.89 11.57
N GLU A 130 9.61 -3.68 11.93
CA GLU A 130 8.84 -4.50 11.01
C GLU A 130 7.43 -3.90 10.94
N SER A 131 6.97 -3.58 9.75
CA SER A 131 5.63 -3.03 9.53
C SER A 131 4.89 -3.82 8.47
N GLY A 132 3.57 -3.74 8.52
CA GLY A 132 2.70 -4.30 7.50
C GLY A 132 1.48 -3.43 7.24
N GLY A 133 1.13 -3.32 5.97
CA GLY A 133 -0.04 -2.58 5.51
C GLY A 133 -0.90 -3.40 4.55
N ARG A 134 -2.18 -3.03 4.48
CA ARG A 134 -3.09 -3.56 3.46
C ARG A 134 -3.09 -2.66 2.23
N PHE A 135 -3.18 -3.26 1.05
CA PHE A 135 -3.45 -2.51 -0.17
C PHE A 135 -4.88 -1.96 -0.12
N LEU A 136 -5.03 -0.68 -0.48
CA LEU A 136 -6.30 0.00 -0.60
C LEU A 136 -6.68 0.22 -2.06
N GLN A 137 -5.75 0.74 -2.86
CA GLN A 137 -6.03 1.17 -4.22
C GLN A 137 -4.75 1.15 -5.06
N ALA A 138 -4.85 0.76 -6.33
CA ALA A 138 -3.77 0.94 -7.30
C ALA A 138 -3.73 2.40 -7.80
N ILE A 139 -2.54 2.99 -7.83
CA ILE A 139 -2.31 4.37 -8.30
C ILE A 139 -1.64 4.31 -9.68
N SER A 140 -2.17 5.07 -10.64
CA SER A 140 -1.62 5.22 -11.99
C SER A 140 -0.59 6.33 -12.05
#